data_AF-A0A5J4QV86-F1
#
_entry.id   AF-A0A5J4QV86-F1
#
_cell.length_a   1.000
_cell.length_b   1.000
_cell.length_c   1.000
_cell.angle_alpha   90.00
_cell.angle_beta   90.00
_cell.angle_gamma   90.00
#
_symmetry.space_group_name_H-M   'P 1'
#
loop_
_entity.id
_entity.type
_entity.pdbx_description
1 polymer ?
#
loop_
_entity_poly.entity_id
_entity_poly.type
_entity_poly.pdbx_seq_one_letter_code
_entity_poly.pdbx_strand_id
1 'polypeptide(L)' 'MTTEPKSEEVFIRILDTKGQMVYEKNFKAGTWMESQKLDISQFGDGLFLIEITDNDSKSTGMFIKVK' A
#
# COMPACT_ATOMS: atom_id res chain seq x y z
N MET A 1 26.44 -0.19 -21.35
CA MET A 1 25.07 0.13 -20.92
C MET A 1 25.00 -0.14 -19.44
N THR A 2 25.01 0.91 -18.62
CA THR A 2 24.84 0.79 -17.17
C THR A 2 23.34 0.79 -16.91
N THR A 3 22.77 -0.35 -16.55
CA THR A 3 21.44 -0.41 -15.98
C THR A 3 21.50 0.32 -14.64
N GLU A 4 20.94 1.53 -14.58
CA GLU A 4 20.61 2.15 -13.30
C GLU A 4 19.79 1.15 -12.50
N PRO A 5 20.02 0.97 -11.18
CA PRO A 5 19.13 0.17 -10.38
C PRO A 5 17.75 0.82 -10.50
N LYS A 6 16.78 0.13 -11.12
CA LYS A 6 15.36 0.50 -11.02
C LYS A 6 15.12 0.67 -9.52
N SER A 7 14.84 1.89 -9.07
CA SER A 7 14.48 2.14 -7.67
C SER A 7 13.28 1.24 -7.37
N GLU A 8 13.46 0.17 -6.60
CA GLU A 8 12.39 -0.74 -6.19
C GLU A 8 11.54 0.01 -5.16
N GLU A 9 10.79 1.02 -5.62
CA GLU A 9 9.83 1.73 -4.79
C GLU A 9 8.56 0.89 -4.68
N VAL A 10 8.03 0.83 -3.46
CA VAL A 10 6.76 0.16 -3.19
C VAL A 10 5.74 1.22 -2.82
N PHE A 11 4.64 1.23 -3.55
CA PHE A 11 3.52 2.12 -3.33
C PHE A 11 2.38 1.32 -2.70
N ILE A 12 1.88 1.79 -1.56
CA ILE A 12 0.71 1.22 -0.90
C ILE A 12 -0.41 2.25 -0.96
N ARG A 13 -1.57 1.85 -1.45
CA ARG A 13 -2.80 2.64 -1.42
C ARG A 13 -3.93 1.81 -0.82
N ILE A 14 -4.80 2.47 -0.04
CA ILE A 14 -6.01 1.86 0.50
C ILE A 14 -7.22 2.68 0.06
N LEU A 15 -8.21 1.97 -0.46
CA LEU A 15 -9.46 2.53 -0.94
C LEU A 15 -10.62 2.03 -0.08
N ASP A 16 -11.61 2.89 0.16
CA ASP A 16 -12.90 2.49 0.71
C ASP A 16 -13.79 1.82 -0.35
N THR A 17 -14.98 1.35 0.04
CA THR A 17 -15.94 0.69 -0.88
C THR A 17 -16.49 1.59 -1.97
N LYS A 18 -16.32 2.91 -1.86
CA LYS A 18 -16.71 3.89 -2.88
C LYS A 18 -15.55 4.18 -3.84
N GLY A 19 -14.40 3.53 -3.67
CA GLY A 19 -13.18 3.78 -4.44
C GLY A 19 -12.45 5.06 -4.01
N GLN A 20 -12.79 5.64 -2.86
CA GLN A 20 -12.10 6.82 -2.34
C GLN A 20 -10.81 6.41 -1.62
N MET A 21 -9.72 7.11 -1.91
CA MET A 21 -8.44 6.86 -1.26
C MET A 21 -8.46 7.38 0.18
N VAL A 22 -8.18 6.48 1.13
CA VAL A 22 -8.10 6.79 2.56
C VAL A 22 -6.68 6.72 3.10
N TYR A 23 -5.75 6.12 2.33
CA TYR A 23 -4.33 6.06 2.66
C TYR A 23 -3.49 5.90 1.41
N GLU A 24 -2.32 6.55 1.42
CA GLU A 24 -1.26 6.38 0.43
C GLU A 24 0.10 6.51 1.11
N LYS A 25 1.04 5.63 0.76
CA LYS A 25 2.44 5.75 1.15
C LYS A 25 3.36 5.16 0.10
N ASN A 26 4.44 5.90 -0.19
CA ASN A 26 5.57 5.43 -0.98
C ASN A 26 6.72 5.02 -0.04
N PHE A 27 7.22 3.81 -0.22
CA PHE A 27 8.42 3.29 0.41
C PHE A 27 9.57 3.31 -0.58
N LYS A 28 10.59 4.10 -0.28
CA LYS A 28 11.82 4.16 -1.09
C LYS A 28 12.56 2.81 -1.05
N ALA A 29 13.36 2.56 -2.09
CA ALA A 29 14.18 1.36 -2.20
C ALA A 29 14.95 1.04 -0.91
N GLY A 30 14.87 -0.21 -0.47
CA GLY A 30 15.53 -0.73 0.74
C GLY A 30 14.78 -0.49 2.06
N THR A 31 13.74 0.36 2.09
CA THR A 31 12.98 0.64 3.34
C THR A 31 11.83 -0.34 3.61
N TRP A 32 11.39 -1.07 2.58
CA TRP A 32 10.29 -2.05 2.66
C TRP A 32 10.76 -3.46 3.00
N MET A 33 12.07 -3.68 3.20
CA MET A 33 12.62 -4.98 3.58
C MET A 33 12.23 -5.42 5.00
N GLU A 34 11.64 -4.52 5.78
CA GLU A 34 11.14 -4.76 7.12
C GLU A 34 9.60 -4.73 7.18
N SER A 35 9.03 -5.43 8.16
CA SER A 35 7.59 -5.42 8.40
C SER A 35 7.07 -4.01 8.69
N GLN A 36 6.12 -3.54 7.88
CA GLN A 36 5.47 -2.25 8.06
C GLN A 36 4.17 -2.41 8.83
N LYS A 37 3.90 -1.50 9.78
CA LYS A 37 2.63 -1.42 10.51
C LYS A 37 1.86 -0.19 10.06
N LEU A 38 0.56 -0.36 9.84
CA LEU A 38 -0.37 0.72 9.56
C LEU A 38 -1.35 0.83 10.72
N ASP A 39 -1.47 2.04 11.29
CA ASP A 39 -2.58 2.35 12.20
C ASP A 39 -3.82 2.73 11.37
N ILE A 40 -4.86 1.91 11.51
CA ILE A 40 -6.17 2.10 10.88
C ILE A 40 -7.23 2.59 11.88
N SER A 41 -6.83 3.07 13.06
CA SER A 41 -7.75 3.57 14.10
C SER A 41 -8.64 4.72 13.61
N GLN A 42 -8.10 5.56 12.74
CA GLN A 42 -8.80 6.69 12.11
C GLN A 42 -9.75 6.28 10.97
N PHE A 43 -9.68 5.04 10.48
CA PHE A 43 -10.59 4.58 9.43
C PHE A 43 -11.97 4.34 10.04
N GLY A 44 -13.02 4.66 9.29
CA GLY A 44 -14.39 4.25 9.63
C GLY A 44 -14.54 2.73 9.57
N ASP A 45 -15.64 2.23 10.12
CA ASP A 45 -16.01 0.83 9.94
C ASP A 45 -16.37 0.58 8.48
N GLY A 46 -15.96 -0.57 7.96
CA GLY A 46 -16.24 -0.93 6.57
C GLY A 46 -15.21 -1.87 5.95
N LEU A 47 -15.45 -2.13 4.67
CA LEU A 47 -14.58 -2.94 3.82
C LEU A 47 -13.61 -2.03 3.07
N PHE A 48 -12.36 -2.47 2.98
CA PHE A 48 -11.27 -1.74 2.34
C PHE A 48 -10.52 -2.64 1.38
N LEU A 49 -10.08 -2.04 0.27
CA LEU A 49 -9.16 -2.64 -0.69
C LEU A 49 -7.76 -2.08 -0.43
N ILE A 50 -6.78 -2.94 -0.18
CA ILE A 50 -5.37 -2.57 -0.18
C ILE A 50 -4.74 -2.97 -1.51
N GLU A 51 -3.97 -2.06 -2.10
CA GLU A 51 -3.21 -2.31 -3.30
C GLU A 51 -1.75 -1.95 -3.03
N ILE A 52 -0.87 -2.90 -3.30
CA ILE A 52 0.58 -2.79 -3.14
C ILE A 52 1.17 -2.96 -4.53
N THR A 53 1.86 -1.94 -5.02
CA THR A 53 2.47 -1.93 -6.35
C THR A 53 3.95 -1.60 -6.25
N ASP A 54 4.78 -2.35 -6.96
CA ASP A 54 6.12 -1.94 -7.30
C ASP A 54 6.19 -1.63 -8.82
N ASN A 55 7.39 -1.45 -9.37
CA ASN A 55 7.55 -1.12 -10.79
C ASN A 55 7.09 -2.22 -11.76
N ASP A 56 7.05 -3.48 -11.31
CA ASP A 56 6.87 -4.65 -12.16
C ASP A 56 5.64 -5.50 -11.74
N SER A 57 5.08 -5.27 -10.56
CA SER A 57 4.04 -6.10 -9.97
C SER A 57 2.96 -5.30 -9.24
N LYS A 58 1.80 -5.93 -9.12
CA LYS A 58 0.67 -5.45 -8.32
C LYS A 58 0.10 -6.61 -7.50
N SER A 59 0.00 -6.40 -6.20
CA SER A 59 -0.71 -7.27 -5.26
C SER A 59 -1.93 -6.53 -4.71
N THR A 60 -3.03 -7.25 -4.52
CA THR A 60 -4.25 -6.69 -3.92
C THR A 60 -4.74 -7.57 -2.78
N GLY A 61 -5.38 -6.95 -1.79
CA GLY A 61 -5.98 -7.63 -0.65
C GLY A 61 -7.19 -6.87 -0.16
N MET A 62 -8.02 -7.53 0.64
CA MET A 62 -9.21 -6.91 1.22
C MET A 62 -9.21 -7.14 2.73
N PHE A 63 -9.62 -6.13 3.49
CA PHE A 63 -9.83 -6.26 4.93
C PHE A 63 -11.09 -5.53 5.35
N ILE A 64 -11.70 -6.00 6.43
CA ILE A 64 -12.85 -5.34 7.06
C ILE A 64 -12.37 -4.78 8.38
N LYS A 65 -12.63 -3.49 8.62
CA LYS A 65 -12.50 -2.87 9.92
C LYS A 65 -13.88 -2.85 10.59
N VAL A 66 -13.94 -3.40 11.79
CA VAL A 66 -15.09 -3.31 12.69
C VAL A 66 -14.56 -2.83 14.04
N LYS A 67 -15.23 -1.86 14.66
CA LYS A 67 -14.98 -1.47 16.05
C LYS A 67 -15.44 -2.53 17.04
#